data_AF-A0A261FDN0-F1
#
_entry.id   AF-A0A261FDN0-F1
#
_cell.length_a   1.000
_cell.length_b   1.000
_cell.length_c   1.000
_cell.angle_alpha   90.00
_cell.angle_beta   90.00
_cell.angle_gamma   90.00
#
_symmetry.space_group_name_H-M   'P 1'
#
loop_
_entity.id
_entity.type
_entity.pdbx_description
1 polymer ?
#
loop_
_entity_poly.entity_id
_entity_poly.type
_entity_poly.pdbx_seq_one_letter_code
_entity_poly.pdbx_strand_id
1 'polypeptide(L)'
;MLVGGIITVVSVIIVVVCWRIYVRRNERKARCSSTINGVVTRLIESQNSEGRPSWKPVFTYTVGRDEYTIVSSVASTPPQYKVGEWVVVKYDPFNPSDGFVEGERGPKIMLIIFTVVGVFDLVVGLVLFILAAVGVLS
;
A
#
# COMPACT_ATOMS: atom_id res chain seq x y z
N MET A 1 -21.15 17.41 -20.72
CA MET A 1 -21.07 15.95 -21.02
C MET A 1 -19.63 15.42 -21.09
N LEU A 2 -18.72 16.01 -21.87
CA LEU A 2 -17.32 15.55 -22.00
C LEU A 2 -16.55 15.46 -20.66
N VAL A 3 -16.62 16.51 -19.83
CA VAL A 3 -15.88 16.56 -18.55
C VAL A 3 -16.36 15.46 -17.57
N GLY A 4 -17.67 15.30 -17.40
CA GLY A 4 -18.24 14.25 -16.54
C GLY A 4 -17.88 12.84 -17.01
N GLY A 5 -17.92 12.61 -18.32
CA GLY A 5 -17.54 11.32 -18.92
C GLY A 5 -16.07 10.96 -18.65
N ILE A 6 -15.14 11.91 -18.82
CA ILE A 6 -13.71 11.68 -18.55
C ILE A 6 -13.49 11.34 -17.07
N ILE A 7 -14.10 12.08 -16.15
CA ILE A 7 -13.98 11.83 -14.70
C ILE A 7 -14.45 10.41 -14.38
N THR A 8 -15.63 10.00 -14.86
CA THR A 8 -16.14 8.64 -14.61
C THR A 8 -15.21 7.54 -15.11
N VAL A 9 -14.65 7.68 -16.31
CA VAL A 9 -13.74 6.66 -16.88
C VAL A 9 -12.46 6.57 -16.05
N VAL A 10 -11.87 7.70 -15.68
CA VAL A 10 -10.66 7.73 -14.84
C VAL A 10 -10.92 7.09 -13.47
N SER A 11 -12.05 7.41 -12.84
CA SER A 11 -12.42 6.84 -11.54
C SER A 11 -12.66 5.33 -11.62
N VAL A 12 -13.30 4.83 -12.68
CA VAL A 12 -13.47 3.39 -12.90
C VAL A 12 -12.11 2.68 -13.00
N ILE A 13 -11.15 3.25 -13.74
CA ILE A 13 -9.81 2.67 -13.86
C ILE A 13 -9.12 2.59 -12.49
N ILE A 14 -9.17 3.67 -11.70
CA ILE A 14 -8.58 3.73 -10.35
C ILE A 14 -9.22 2.66 -9.44
N VAL A 15 -10.54 2.53 -9.44
CA VAL A 15 -11.27 1.55 -8.61
C VAL A 15 -10.90 0.12 -9.01
N VAL A 16 -10.82 -0.18 -10.32
CA VAL A 16 -10.42 -1.50 -10.83
C VAL A 16 -9.00 -1.86 -10.41
N VAL A 17 -8.06 -0.91 -10.51
CA VAL A 17 -6.66 -1.11 -10.08
C VAL A 17 -6.59 -1.35 -8.57
N CYS A 18 -7.29 -0.54 -7.76
CA CYS A 18 -7.33 -0.69 -6.31
C CYS A 18 -7.93 -2.05 -5.90
N TRP A 19 -9.00 -2.49 -6.58
CA TRP A 19 -9.61 -3.80 -6.39
C TRP A 19 -8.63 -4.94 -6.66
N ARG A 20 -7.90 -4.89 -7.79
CA ARG A 20 -6.87 -5.89 -8.11
C ARG A 20 -5.78 -5.96 -7.04
N ILE A 21 -5.31 -4.83 -6.53
CA ILE A 21 -4.30 -4.78 -5.47
C ILE A 21 -4.88 -5.36 -4.16
N TYR A 22 -6.14 -5.05 -3.84
CA TYR A 22 -6.81 -5.58 -2.66
C TYR A 22 -6.89 -7.11 -2.69
N VAL A 23 -7.36 -7.70 -3.80
CA VAL A 23 -7.45 -9.15 -3.98
C VAL A 23 -6.07 -9.80 -3.85
N ARG A 24 -5.06 -9.28 -4.55
CA ARG A 24 -3.67 -9.78 -4.46
C ARG A 24 -3.12 -9.74 -3.04
N ARG A 25 -3.40 -8.67 -2.29
CA ARG A 25 -3.00 -8.58 -0.89
C ARG A 25 -3.71 -9.61 -0.03
N ASN A 26 -4.98 -9.87 -0.28
CA ASN A 26 -5.74 -10.84 0.49
C ASN A 26 -5.19 -12.26 0.26
N GLU A 27 -4.92 -12.61 -0.99
CA GLU A 27 -4.26 -13.87 -1.35
C GLU A 27 -2.87 -13.98 -0.73
N ARG A 28 -2.07 -12.92 -0.81
CA ARG A 28 -0.73 -12.89 -0.19
C ARG A 28 -0.80 -13.10 1.32
N LYS A 29 -1.73 -12.45 2.01
CA LYS A 29 -1.96 -12.67 3.45
C LYS A 29 -2.38 -14.10 3.76
N ALA A 30 -3.16 -14.73 2.89
CA ALA A 30 -3.56 -16.13 3.06
C ALA A 30 -2.38 -17.10 2.90
N ARG A 31 -1.43 -16.79 2.00
CA ARG A 31 -0.20 -17.58 1.82
C ARG A 31 0.84 -17.37 2.93
N CYS A 32 0.99 -16.14 3.42
CA CYS A 32 1.93 -15.83 4.50
C CYS A 32 1.38 -16.25 5.87
N SER A 33 1.28 -17.57 6.10
CA SER A 33 0.79 -18.14 7.36
C SER A 33 1.87 -18.28 8.43
N SER A 34 3.13 -18.40 8.03
CA SER A 34 4.26 -18.64 8.94
C SER A 34 4.79 -17.34 9.51
N THR A 35 5.15 -17.37 10.80
CA THR A 35 5.60 -16.19 11.55
C THR A 35 6.98 -16.45 12.14
N ILE A 36 7.88 -15.47 12.06
CA ILE A 36 9.23 -15.53 12.61
C ILE A 36 9.68 -14.18 13.16
N ASN A 37 10.61 -14.19 14.11
CA ASN A 37 11.23 -12.96 14.61
C ASN A 37 12.33 -12.51 13.64
N GLY A 38 12.21 -11.28 13.16
CA GLY A 38 13.25 -10.57 12.44
C GLY A 38 13.81 -9.42 13.27
N VAL A 39 14.87 -8.81 12.76
CA VAL A 39 15.52 -7.64 13.37
C VAL A 39 15.67 -6.53 12.35
N VAL A 40 15.53 -5.29 12.80
CA VAL A 40 15.82 -4.11 11.96
C VAL A 40 17.34 -3.96 11.87
N THR A 41 17.92 -4.28 10.72
CA THR A 41 19.39 -4.23 10.54
C THR A 41 19.88 -2.86 10.11
N ARG A 42 19.07 -2.11 9.36
CA ARG A 42 19.43 -0.78 8.87
C ARG A 42 18.22 0.10 8.63
N LEU A 43 18.45 1.41 8.62
CA LEU A 43 17.52 2.43 8.16
C LEU A 43 18.11 3.08 6.91
N ILE A 44 17.40 3.02 5.78
CA ILE A 44 17.78 3.72 4.56
C ILE A 44 17.23 5.14 4.64
N GLU A 45 18.10 6.13 4.60
CA GLU A 45 17.70 7.52 4.51
C GLU A 45 17.21 7.85 3.09
N SER A 46 16.13 8.63 3.02
CA SER A 46 15.51 9.11 1.81
C SER A 46 14.95 10.50 2.08
N GLN A 47 14.87 11.37 1.08
CA GLN A 47 14.27 12.69 1.25
C GLN A 47 12.83 12.67 0.77
N ASN A 48 11.93 13.27 1.55
CA ASN A 48 10.56 13.49 1.11
C ASN A 48 10.50 14.67 0.11
N SER A 49 9.31 14.93 -0.44
CA SER A 49 9.08 16.04 -1.40
C SER A 49 9.38 17.44 -0.85
N GLU A 50 9.50 17.59 0.47
CA GLU A 50 9.83 18.85 1.15
C GLU A 50 11.32 18.96 1.51
N GLY A 51 12.16 18.01 1.08
CA GLY A 51 13.58 17.96 1.43
C GLY A 51 13.85 17.56 2.89
N ARG A 52 12.84 17.09 3.62
CA ARG A 52 13.02 16.57 4.99
C ARG A 52 13.52 15.12 4.93
N PRO A 53 14.44 14.73 5.83
CA PRO A 53 14.90 13.36 5.91
C PRO A 53 13.77 12.44 6.35
N SER A 54 13.73 11.26 5.75
CA SER A 54 12.79 10.17 6.01
C SER A 54 13.54 8.84 5.99
N TRP A 55 13.08 7.88 6.78
CA TRP A 55 13.81 6.63 6.96
C TRP A 55 12.94 5.43 6.60
N LYS A 56 13.50 4.53 5.79
CA LYS A 56 12.90 3.25 5.43
C LYS A 56 13.61 2.13 6.20
N PRO A 57 12.93 1.42 7.10
CA PRO A 57 13.53 0.31 7.81
C PRO A 57 13.77 -0.88 6.87
N VAL A 58 14.84 -1.60 7.17
CA VAL A 58 15.20 -2.85 6.51
C VAL A 58 15.21 -3.93 7.58
N PHE A 59 14.39 -4.94 7.34
CA PHE A 59 14.16 -6.04 8.24
C PHE A 59 14.89 -7.26 7.71
N THR A 60 15.63 -7.92 8.57
CA THR A 60 16.35 -9.15 8.24
C THR A 60 15.86 -10.28 9.14
N TYR A 61 15.68 -11.47 8.57
CA TYR A 61 15.22 -12.65 9.28
C TYR A 61 15.81 -13.90 8.63
N THR A 62 15.96 -14.96 9.40
CA THR A 62 16.60 -16.19 8.96
C THR A 62 15.59 -17.32 8.92
N VAL A 63 15.42 -17.97 7.78
CA VAL A 63 14.55 -19.16 7.63
C VAL A 63 15.44 -20.35 7.33
N GLY A 64 15.59 -21.25 8.30
CA GLY A 64 16.52 -22.38 8.19
C GLY A 64 17.98 -21.90 8.22
N ARG A 65 18.70 -22.03 7.09
CA ARG A 65 20.10 -21.56 6.95
C ARG A 65 20.22 -20.29 6.12
N ASP A 66 19.12 -19.85 5.50
CA ASP A 66 19.12 -18.74 4.55
C ASP A 66 18.61 -17.47 5.24
N GLU A 67 19.28 -16.36 4.94
CA GLU A 67 18.93 -15.03 5.44
C GLU A 67 18.16 -14.25 4.37
N TYR A 68 17.04 -13.66 4.78
CA TYR A 68 16.15 -12.88 3.92
C TYR A 68 16.03 -11.46 4.43
N THR A 69 15.87 -10.53 3.49
CA THR A 69 15.76 -9.10 3.80
C THR A 69 14.53 -8.50 3.15
N ILE A 70 13.75 -7.74 3.91
CA ILE A 70 12.59 -6.97 3.45
C ILE A 70 12.88 -5.49 3.67
N VAL A 71 12.78 -4.71 2.61
CA VAL A 71 12.82 -3.24 2.69
C VAL A 71 11.39 -2.73 2.80
N SER A 72 11.10 -1.91 3.82
CA SER A 72 9.78 -1.29 3.91
C SER A 72 9.51 -0.38 2.71
N SER A 73 8.30 -0.47 2.16
CA SER A 73 7.84 0.45 1.13
C SER A 73 7.50 1.83 1.69
N VAL A 74 7.44 1.99 3.01
CA VAL A 74 7.01 3.22 3.68
C VAL A 74 8.20 3.87 4.37
N ALA A 75 8.50 5.11 3.99
CA ALA A 75 9.43 5.96 4.73
C ALA A 75 8.66 6.77 5.77
N SER A 76 9.24 6.96 6.94
CA SER A 76 8.61 7.71 8.04
C SER A 76 9.57 8.74 8.64
N THR A 77 9.00 9.85 9.11
CA THR A 77 9.70 10.92 9.84
C THR A 77 8.81 11.32 11.02
N PRO A 78 9.20 11.04 12.28
CA PRO A 78 10.39 10.31 12.73
C PRO A 78 10.40 8.83 12.28
N PRO A 79 11.57 8.14 12.35
CA PRO A 79 11.65 6.71 12.02
C PRO A 79 10.72 5.89 12.91
N GLN A 80 9.91 5.02 12.29
CA GLN A 80 8.95 4.18 13.02
C GLN A 80 9.64 3.08 13.85
N TYR A 81 10.81 2.63 13.40
CA TYR A 81 11.56 1.53 14.00
C TYR A 81 13.00 1.94 14.26
N LYS A 82 13.64 1.29 15.22
CA LYS A 82 15.06 1.48 15.56
C LYS A 82 15.91 0.31 15.08
N VAL A 83 17.16 0.57 14.73
CA VAL A 83 18.13 -0.51 14.43
C VAL A 83 18.30 -1.38 15.67
N GLY A 84 18.28 -2.69 15.49
CA GLY A 84 18.31 -3.70 16.56
C GLY A 84 16.94 -4.03 17.17
N GLU A 85 15.87 -3.36 16.75
CA GLU A 85 14.51 -3.67 17.22
C GLU A 85 14.01 -5.01 16.65
N TRP A 86 13.39 -5.82 17.51
CA TRP A 86 12.76 -7.08 17.12
C TRP A 86 11.39 -6.82 16.51
N VAL A 87 11.14 -7.44 15.37
CA VAL A 87 9.86 -7.35 14.66
C VAL A 87 9.33 -8.72 14.30
N VAL A 88 8.02 -8.84 14.19
CA VAL A 88 7.37 -10.06 13.77
C VAL A 88 7.21 -10.04 12.25
N VAL A 89 7.84 -10.98 11.55
CA VAL A 89 7.76 -11.13 10.09
C VAL A 89 6.82 -12.29 9.76
N LYS A 90 5.83 -12.03 8.91
CA LYS A 90 4.98 -13.06 8.30
C LYS A 90 5.46 -13.32 6.88
N TYR A 91 5.73 -14.58 6.56
CA TYR A 91 6.28 -14.98 5.26
C TYR A 91 5.57 -16.20 4.69
N ASP A 92 5.65 -16.38 3.37
CA ASP A 92 5.17 -17.58 2.68
C ASP A 92 6.18 -18.73 2.88
N PRO A 93 5.81 -19.84 3.55
CA PRO A 93 6.73 -20.96 3.77
C PRO A 93 7.20 -21.64 2.47
N PHE A 94 6.44 -21.51 1.38
CA PHE A 94 6.82 -22.03 0.06
C PHE A 94 7.67 -21.04 -0.74
N ASN A 95 7.69 -19.76 -0.35
CA ASN A 95 8.56 -18.75 -0.91
C ASN A 95 8.99 -17.74 0.17
N PRO A 96 10.07 -18.03 0.93
CA PRO A 96 10.46 -17.21 2.07
C PRO A 96 10.87 -15.77 1.73
N SER A 97 11.13 -15.47 0.46
CA SER A 97 11.36 -14.09 0.00
C SER A 97 10.10 -13.22 0.03
N ASP A 98 8.91 -13.83 0.00
CA ASP A 98 7.63 -13.14 -0.01
C ASP A 98 7.08 -12.99 1.42
N GLY A 99 7.51 -11.93 2.11
CA GLY A 99 7.08 -11.64 3.48
C GLY A 99 6.70 -10.18 3.74
N PHE A 100 6.07 -9.90 4.88
CA PHE A 100 5.78 -8.57 5.37
C PHE A 100 5.90 -8.50 6.90
N VAL A 101 6.18 -7.31 7.43
CA VAL A 101 6.25 -7.10 8.87
C VAL A 101 4.86 -6.87 9.45
N GLU A 102 4.55 -7.60 10.50
CA GLU A 102 3.34 -7.39 11.29
C GLU A 102 3.45 -6.06 12.04
N GLY A 103 2.54 -5.13 11.74
CA GLY A 103 2.58 -3.75 12.25
C GLY A 103 2.68 -2.70 11.14
N GLU A 104 3.13 -3.06 9.93
CA GLU A 104 3.13 -2.15 8.79
C GLU A 104 1.68 -1.86 8.32
N ARG A 105 1.15 -0.72 8.76
CA ARG A 105 -0.19 -0.26 8.38
C ARG A 105 -0.19 0.70 7.20
N GLY A 106 0.92 1.38 6.93
CA GLY A 106 1.02 2.41 5.89
C GLY A 106 0.49 1.97 4.52
N PRO A 107 0.93 0.80 3.98
CA PRO A 107 0.47 0.36 2.67
C PRO A 107 -1.03 0.04 2.65
N LYS A 108 -1.62 -0.42 3.77
CA LYS A 108 -3.06 -0.70 3.90
C LYS A 108 -3.86 0.61 3.95
N ILE A 109 -3.43 1.56 4.77
CA ILE A 109 -4.10 2.86 4.93
C ILE A 109 -4.11 3.63 3.61
N MET A 110 -2.98 3.66 2.89
CA MET A 110 -2.89 4.30 1.59
C MET A 110 -3.90 3.70 0.59
N LEU A 111 -3.99 2.37 0.52
CA LEU A 111 -4.96 1.72 -0.36
C LEU A 111 -6.42 2.06 0.00
N ILE A 112 -6.74 2.17 1.30
CA ILE A 112 -8.09 2.57 1.75
C ILE A 112 -8.39 4.00 1.29
N ILE A 113 -7.48 4.95 1.52
CA ILE A 113 -7.67 6.37 1.13
C ILE A 113 -7.92 6.48 -0.38
N PHE A 114 -7.06 5.85 -1.20
CA PHE A 114 -7.21 5.87 -2.66
C PHE A 114 -8.53 5.24 -3.12
N THR A 115 -8.99 4.19 -2.45
CA THR A 115 -10.28 3.55 -2.77
C THR A 115 -11.44 4.47 -2.41
N VAL A 116 -11.42 5.12 -1.23
CA VAL A 116 -12.49 6.04 -0.80
C VAL A 116 -12.60 7.24 -1.73
N VAL A 117 -11.46 7.88 -2.05
CA VAL A 117 -11.42 9.02 -2.98
C VAL A 117 -11.90 8.60 -4.37
N GLY A 118 -11.40 7.47 -4.89
CA GLY A 118 -11.81 6.98 -6.21
C GLY A 118 -13.30 6.66 -6.31
N VAL A 119 -13.91 6.10 -5.26
CA VAL A 119 -15.36 5.85 -5.21
C VAL A 119 -16.14 7.16 -5.11
N PHE A 120 -15.68 8.12 -4.32
CA PHE A 120 -16.29 9.44 -4.23
C PHE A 120 -16.29 10.15 -5.60
N ASP A 121 -15.15 10.18 -6.28
CA ASP A 121 -15.02 10.78 -7.62
C ASP A 121 -15.90 10.06 -8.65
N LEU A 122 -16.04 8.74 -8.55
CA LEU A 122 -16.94 7.96 -9.41
C LEU A 122 -18.39 8.41 -9.23
N VAL A 123 -18.85 8.56 -7.99
CA VAL A 123 -20.22 9.00 -7.69
C VAL A 123 -20.45 10.43 -8.19
N VAL A 124 -19.54 11.36 -7.91
CA VAL A 124 -19.64 12.76 -8.36
C VAL A 124 -19.64 12.84 -9.88
N GLY A 125 -18.71 12.13 -10.55
CA GLY A 125 -18.64 12.09 -12.00
C GLY A 125 -19.93 11.55 -12.63
N LEU A 126 -20.50 10.50 -12.05
CA LEU A 126 -21.73 9.88 -12.54
C LEU A 126 -22.94 10.81 -12.37
N VAL A 127 -23.05 11.50 -11.24
CA VAL A 127 -24.10 12.51 -11.01
C VAL A 127 -23.97 13.66 -12.01
N LEU A 128 -22.77 14.21 -12.20
CA LEU A 128 -22.54 15.29 -13.17
C LEU A 128 -22.82 14.85 -14.61
N PHE A 129 -22.48 13.61 -14.95
CA PHE A 129 -22.78 13.04 -16.25
C PHE A 129 -24.30 12.94 -16.49
N ILE A 130 -25.07 12.44 -15.51
CA ILE A 130 -26.53 12.35 -15.59
C ILE A 130 -27.16 13.73 -15.67
N LEU A 131 -26.78 14.67 -14.80
CA LEU A 131 -27.32 16.03 -14.80
C LEU A 131 -27.06 16.76 -16.12
N ALA A 132 -25.88 16.56 -16.72
CA ALA A 132 -25.56 17.09 -18.03
C ALA A 132 -26.33 16.38 -19.16
N ALA A 133 -26.59 15.07 -19.04
CA ALA A 133 -27.36 14.32 -20.03
C ALA A 133 -28.85 14.67 -20.01
N VAL A 134 -29.40 15.02 -18.84
CA VAL A 134 -30.79 15.46 -18.66
C VAL A 134 -30.97 16.96 -18.99
N GLY A 135 -29.89 17.68 -19.31
CA GLY A 135 -29.93 19.09 -19.70
C GLY A 135 -30.11 20.07 -18.54
N VAL A 136 -29.90 19.63 -17.30
CA VAL A 136 -29.98 20.47 -16.08
C VAL A 136 -28.73 21.35 -15.93
N LEU A 137 -27.59 20.87 -16.43
CA LEU A 137 -26.33 21.62 -16.52
C LEU A 137 -26.01 21.83 -18.00
N SER A 138 -26.31 23.02 -18.50
CA SER A 138 -25.97 23.49 -19.85
C SER A 138 -24.51 23.93 -19.95
#